data_AF-A0AAV0X5N1-F1
#
_entry.id   AF-A0AAV0X5N1-F1
#
_cell.length_a   1.000
_cell.length_b   1.000
_cell.length_c   1.000
_cell.angle_alpha   90.00
_cell.angle_beta   90.00
_cell.angle_gamma   90.00
#
_symmetry.space_group_name_H-M   'P 1'
#
loop_
_entity.id
_entity.type
_entity.pdbx_description
1 polymer ?
#
loop_
_entity_poly.entity_id
_entity_poly.type
_entity_poly.pdbx_seq_one_letter_code
_entity_poly.pdbx_strand_id
1 'polypeptide(L)'
;MSHAYALNTVLDVYDAVYQTIEEVRNRDGGSDFKLGADCNGLLSYLTSYRFLMTALSFKKIFEILEPLTRTLQARDIDILAAMYLVNSAKESIVALRTEETFENIFILAKEFDDKYENEEFEPLRTTRKRKVRKMDGELCSDEVEQNPIQKFKVDTYFVALDIIKTQISQRFTNKTIEVMKDFALLSTKRIKALKKTLKAFL
;
A
#
# COMPACT_ATOMS: atom_id res chain seq x y z
N MET A 1 14.26 8.29 1.91
CA MET A 1 13.74 7.02 2.48
C MET A 1 12.49 6.63 1.71
N SER A 2 12.35 5.35 1.34
CA SER A 2 11.17 4.84 0.63
C SER A 2 10.00 4.68 1.61
N HIS A 3 8.76 4.85 1.14
CA HIS A 3 7.56 4.58 1.95
C HIS A 3 7.51 3.11 2.41
N ALA A 4 8.02 2.19 1.60
CA ALA A 4 8.15 0.76 1.94
C ALA A 4 9.02 0.56 3.19
N TYR A 5 10.19 1.20 3.21
CA TYR A 5 11.12 1.13 4.33
C TYR A 5 10.52 1.69 5.61
N ALA A 6 9.83 2.83 5.53
CA ALA A 6 9.19 3.44 6.70
C ALA A 6 8.12 2.52 7.30
N LEU A 7 7.25 1.95 6.45
CA LEU A 7 6.21 1.02 6.90
C LEU A 7 6.80 -0.26 7.51
N ASN A 8 7.79 -0.86 6.86
CA ASN A 8 8.47 -2.05 7.37
C ASN A 8 9.13 -1.77 8.72
N THR A 9 9.80 -0.63 8.86
CA THR A 9 10.42 -0.22 10.14
C THR A 9 9.36 -0.14 11.24
N VAL A 10 8.21 0.48 10.99
CA VAL A 10 7.12 0.59 11.98
C VAL A 10 6.58 -0.80 12.37
N LEU A 11 6.45 -1.72 11.42
CA LEU A 11 6.01 -3.09 11.69
C LEU A 11 7.08 -3.91 12.44
N ASP A 12 8.36 -3.69 12.13
CA ASP A 12 9.48 -4.42 12.74
C ASP A 12 9.74 -3.95 14.18
N VAL A 13 9.52 -2.66 14.48
CA VAL A 13 9.66 -2.09 15.83
C VAL A 13 8.31 -1.80 16.50
N TYR A 14 7.26 -2.51 16.08
CA TYR A 14 5.88 -2.27 16.52
C TYR A 14 5.75 -2.24 18.04
N ASP A 15 6.30 -3.24 18.74
CA ASP A 15 6.23 -3.35 20.20
C ASP A 15 6.88 -2.14 20.89
N ALA A 16 8.05 -1.70 20.40
CA ALA A 16 8.74 -0.55 20.94
C ALA A 16 7.95 0.75 20.74
N VAL A 17 7.32 0.92 19.57
CA VAL A 17 6.44 2.06 19.30
C VAL A 17 5.24 2.06 20.24
N TYR A 18 4.59 0.91 20.42
CA TYR A 18 3.44 0.77 21.31
C TYR A 18 3.82 1.10 22.76
N GLN A 19 4.86 0.45 23.28
CA GLN A 19 5.36 0.66 24.64
C GLN A 19 5.73 2.12 24.90
N THR A 20 6.40 2.77 23.94
CA THR A 20 6.77 4.18 24.08
C THR A 20 5.53 5.08 24.22
N ILE A 21 4.49 4.85 23.43
CA ILE A 21 3.24 5.65 23.51
C ILE A 21 2.53 5.38 24.84
N GLU A 22 2.53 4.13 25.30
CA GLU A 22 1.95 3.75 26.58
C GLU A 22 2.70 4.39 27.76
N GLU A 23 4.03 4.38 27.75
CA GLU A 23 4.85 5.05 28.76
C GLU A 23 4.59 6.55 28.82
N VAL A 24 4.50 7.21 27.67
CA VAL A 24 4.18 8.65 27.58
C VAL A 24 2.78 8.93 28.14
N ARG A 25 1.79 8.10 27.80
CA ARG A 25 0.43 8.20 28.36
C ARG A 25 0.46 8.11 29.89
N ASN A 26 1.15 7.10 30.42
CA ASN A 26 1.16 6.80 31.85
C ASN A 26 1.91 7.88 32.65
N ARG A 27 2.97 8.46 32.07
CA ARG A 27 3.78 9.49 32.71
C ARG A 27 3.12 10.87 32.70
N ASP A 28 2.67 11.31 31.52
CA ASP A 28 2.30 12.71 31.30
C ASP A 28 0.79 12.91 31.05
N GLY A 29 0.07 11.85 30.64
CA GLY A 29 -1.35 11.92 30.26
C GLY A 29 -2.33 12.24 31.39
N GLY A 30 -1.94 12.00 32.65
CA GLY A 30 -2.72 12.45 33.82
C GLY A 30 -2.63 13.96 34.06
N SER A 31 -1.57 14.61 33.57
CA SER A 31 -1.32 16.05 33.73
C SER A 31 -1.81 16.87 32.53
N ASP A 32 -1.67 16.33 31.31
CA ASP A 32 -2.19 16.90 30.09
C ASP A 32 -3.25 15.97 29.50
N PHE A 33 -4.52 16.35 29.72
CA PHE A 33 -5.68 15.60 29.23
C PHE A 33 -5.66 15.40 27.72
N LYS A 34 -5.17 16.39 26.95
CA LYS A 34 -5.15 16.30 25.49
C LYS A 34 -4.12 15.26 25.05
N LEU A 35 -2.92 15.31 25.63
CA LEU A 35 -1.88 14.30 25.39
C LEU A 35 -2.37 12.90 25.75
N GLY A 36 -3.01 12.73 26.91
CA GLY A 36 -3.57 11.44 27.33
C GLY A 36 -4.63 10.91 26.34
N ALA A 37 -5.51 11.79 25.84
CA ALA A 37 -6.51 11.43 24.85
C ALA A 37 -5.88 11.05 23.48
N ASP A 38 -4.88 11.81 23.03
CA ASP A 38 -4.17 11.54 21.78
C ASP A 38 -3.42 10.20 21.84
N CYS A 39 -2.72 9.91 22.95
CA CYS A 39 -2.05 8.62 23.16
C CYS A 39 -3.04 7.45 23.16
N ASN A 40 -4.18 7.58 23.85
CA ASN A 40 -5.22 6.53 23.83
C ASN A 40 -5.79 6.30 22.43
N GLY A 41 -6.04 7.37 21.67
CA GLY A 41 -6.47 7.28 20.28
C GLY A 41 -5.46 6.57 19.38
N LEU A 42 -4.15 6.81 19.59
CA LEU A 42 -3.08 6.14 18.86
C LEU A 42 -2.95 4.67 19.23
N LEU A 43 -2.95 4.34 20.53
CA LEU A 43 -2.86 2.95 21.01
C LEU A 43 -4.01 2.11 20.46
N SER A 44 -5.26 2.58 20.64
CA SER A 44 -6.45 1.92 20.09
C SER A 44 -6.44 1.78 18.56
N TYR A 45 -5.85 2.74 17.84
CA TYR A 45 -5.72 2.61 16.39
C TYR A 45 -4.68 1.57 15.99
N LEU A 46 -3.52 1.53 16.67
CA LEU A 46 -2.46 0.55 16.43
C LEU A 46 -2.96 -0.86 16.73
N THR A 47 -3.69 -1.06 17.82
CA THR A 47 -4.35 -2.31 18.18
C THR A 47 -5.71 -2.47 17.48
N SER A 48 -5.79 -2.15 16.19
CA SER A 48 -7.00 -2.39 15.40
C SER A 48 -6.73 -3.23 14.15
N TYR A 49 -7.63 -4.16 13.85
CA TYR A 49 -7.58 -4.92 12.59
C TYR A 49 -7.64 -3.98 11.37
N ARG A 50 -8.25 -2.80 11.51
CA ARG A 50 -8.25 -1.78 10.46
C ARG A 50 -6.84 -1.33 10.12
N PHE A 51 -6.03 -0.99 11.13
CA PHE A 51 -4.63 -0.60 10.93
C PHE A 51 -3.83 -1.78 10.36
N LEU A 52 -3.88 -2.92 11.03
CA LEU A 52 -3.05 -4.08 10.71
C LEU A 52 -3.30 -4.60 9.28
N MET A 53 -4.56 -4.80 8.90
CA MET A 53 -4.92 -5.21 7.54
C MET A 53 -4.49 -4.20 6.49
N THR A 54 -4.61 -2.90 6.80
CA THR A 54 -4.16 -1.83 5.89
C THR A 54 -2.64 -1.86 5.74
N ALA A 55 -1.90 -1.93 6.84
CA ALA A 55 -0.44 -1.97 6.84
C ALA A 55 0.07 -3.18 6.06
N LEU A 56 -0.47 -4.37 6.30
CA LEU A 56 -0.07 -5.59 5.59
C LEU A 56 -0.42 -5.54 4.10
N SER A 57 -1.58 -4.96 3.74
CA SER A 57 -1.95 -4.74 2.33
C SER A 57 -0.95 -3.83 1.63
N PHE A 58 -0.62 -2.68 2.26
CA PHE A 58 0.33 -1.73 1.69
C PHE A 58 1.76 -2.25 1.69
N LYS A 59 2.14 -3.12 2.63
CA LYS A 59 3.43 -3.83 2.60
C LYS A 59 3.58 -4.63 1.31
N LYS A 60 2.60 -5.45 0.96
CA LYS A 60 2.60 -6.23 -0.31
C LYS A 60 2.62 -5.34 -1.56
N ILE A 61 1.83 -4.27 -1.55
CA ILE A 61 1.80 -3.30 -2.65
C ILE A 61 3.18 -2.63 -2.82
N PHE A 62 3.79 -2.19 -1.72
CA PHE A 62 5.07 -1.51 -1.76
C PHE A 62 6.21 -2.42 -2.16
N GLU A 63 6.20 -3.70 -1.77
CA GLU A 63 7.17 -4.70 -2.25
C GLU A 63 7.20 -4.78 -3.79
N ILE A 64 6.03 -4.68 -4.45
CA ILE A 64 5.93 -4.66 -5.92
C ILE A 64 6.40 -3.32 -6.51
N LEU A 65 6.02 -2.21 -5.89
CA LEU A 65 6.26 -0.86 -6.43
C LEU A 65 7.67 -0.32 -6.13
N GLU A 66 8.37 -0.87 -5.14
CA GLU A 66 9.66 -0.38 -4.70
C GLU A 66 10.76 -0.45 -5.78
N PRO A 67 10.96 -1.58 -6.49
CA PRO A 67 11.93 -1.65 -7.58
C PRO A 67 11.67 -0.62 -8.69
N LEU A 68 10.38 -0.44 -9.04
CA LEU A 68 9.95 0.54 -10.02
C LEU A 68 10.27 1.96 -9.55
N THR A 69 9.87 2.30 -8.32
CA THR A 69 10.06 3.63 -7.74
C THR A 69 11.54 3.98 -7.63
N ARG A 70 12.37 3.04 -7.17
CA ARG A 70 13.83 3.22 -7.08
C ARG A 70 14.47 3.44 -8.44
N THR A 71 14.01 2.71 -9.47
CA THR A 71 14.53 2.86 -10.83
C THR A 71 14.15 4.21 -11.45
N LEU A 72 12.90 4.64 -11.26
CA LEU A 72 12.42 5.94 -11.75
C LEU A 72 13.06 7.13 -11.03
N GLN A 73 13.46 6.97 -9.77
CA GLN A 73 14.12 8.02 -8.97
C GLN A 73 15.65 8.00 -9.05
N ALA A 74 16.24 7.05 -9.79
CA ALA A 74 17.68 6.97 -9.94
C ALA A 74 18.24 8.18 -10.72
N ARG A 75 19.43 8.65 -10.35
CA ARG A 75 20.09 9.78 -11.04
C ARG A 75 20.32 9.51 -12.53
N ASP A 76 20.76 8.30 -12.84
CA ASP A 76 20.97 7.83 -14.21
C ASP A 76 19.94 6.74 -14.54
N ILE A 77 18.72 7.17 -14.87
CA ILE A 77 17.60 6.27 -15.16
C ILE A 77 17.96 5.35 -16.34
N ASP A 78 17.87 4.05 -16.11
CA ASP A 78 17.79 3.07 -17.19
C ASP A 78 16.35 3.01 -17.68
N ILE A 79 16.06 3.73 -18.78
CA ILE A 79 14.70 3.89 -19.29
C ILE A 79 14.13 2.54 -19.74
N LEU A 80 14.93 1.65 -20.34
CA LEU A 80 14.45 0.34 -20.79
C LEU A 80 14.07 -0.54 -19.60
N ALA A 81 14.93 -0.58 -18.57
CA ALA A 81 14.64 -1.30 -17.34
C ALA A 81 13.39 -0.72 -16.64
N ALA A 82 13.27 0.61 -16.59
CA ALA A 82 12.10 1.26 -16.01
C ALA A 82 10.81 0.87 -16.74
N MET A 83 10.81 0.87 -18.07
CA MET A 83 9.62 0.49 -18.86
C MET A 83 9.25 -0.98 -18.69
N TYR A 84 10.25 -1.87 -18.55
CA TYR A 84 10.01 -3.26 -18.19
C TYR A 84 9.36 -3.39 -16.81
N LEU A 85 9.91 -2.72 -15.79
CA LEU A 85 9.39 -2.74 -14.43
C LEU A 85 7.98 -2.14 -14.32
N VAL A 86 7.64 -1.14 -15.14
CA VAL A 86 6.27 -0.61 -15.21
C VAL A 86 5.28 -1.71 -15.60
N ASN A 87 5.58 -2.46 -16.67
CA ASN A 87 4.69 -3.52 -17.14
C ASN A 87 4.60 -4.66 -16.14
N SER A 88 5.74 -5.10 -15.59
CA SER A 88 5.77 -6.11 -14.54
C SER A 88 4.96 -5.68 -13.31
N ALA A 89 5.13 -4.45 -12.82
CA ALA A 89 4.36 -3.94 -11.69
C ALA A 89 2.85 -3.90 -11.99
N LYS A 90 2.44 -3.52 -13.20
CA LYS A 90 1.01 -3.56 -13.60
C LYS A 90 0.45 -4.98 -13.51
N GLU A 91 1.16 -5.95 -14.06
CA GLU A 91 0.74 -7.36 -14.05
C GLU A 91 0.66 -7.88 -12.60
N SER A 92 1.66 -7.60 -11.78
CA SER A 92 1.67 -8.01 -10.37
C SER A 92 0.56 -7.36 -9.54
N ILE A 93 0.26 -6.06 -9.75
CA ILE A 93 -0.87 -5.39 -9.07
C ILE A 93 -2.21 -6.01 -9.47
N VAL A 94 -2.38 -6.39 -10.74
CA VAL A 94 -3.59 -7.11 -11.20
C VAL A 94 -3.69 -8.49 -10.52
N ALA A 95 -2.57 -9.20 -10.40
CA ALA A 95 -2.50 -10.50 -9.74
C ALA A 95 -2.79 -10.45 -8.23
N LEU A 96 -2.56 -9.30 -7.57
CA LEU A 96 -2.94 -9.09 -6.16
C LEU A 96 -4.45 -8.97 -5.93
N ARG A 97 -5.25 -8.77 -6.98
CA ARG A 97 -6.70 -8.56 -6.85
C ARG A 97 -7.46 -9.88 -6.87
N THR A 98 -7.15 -10.78 -5.95
CA THR A 98 -7.80 -12.09 -5.80
C THR A 98 -8.31 -12.31 -4.37
N GLU A 99 -9.24 -13.25 -4.20
CA GLU A 99 -9.71 -13.65 -2.87
C GLU A 99 -8.58 -14.28 -2.05
N GLU A 100 -7.83 -15.20 -2.66
CA GLU A 100 -6.74 -15.93 -2.03
C GLU A 100 -5.65 -14.99 -1.46
N THR A 101 -5.26 -13.97 -2.23
CA THR A 101 -4.28 -12.98 -1.74
C THR A 101 -4.81 -12.16 -0.59
N PHE A 102 -6.10 -11.83 -0.60
CA PHE A 102 -6.75 -11.15 0.52
C PHE A 102 -6.84 -12.05 1.76
N GLU A 103 -7.21 -13.32 1.59
CA GLU A 103 -7.24 -14.31 2.68
C GLU A 103 -5.87 -14.48 3.31
N ASN A 104 -4.81 -14.54 2.50
CA ASN A 104 -3.43 -14.58 3.00
C ASN A 104 -3.08 -13.34 3.84
N ILE A 105 -3.51 -12.14 3.44
CA ILE A 105 -3.31 -10.92 4.25
C ILE A 105 -4.06 -11.03 5.58
N PHE A 106 -5.27 -11.59 5.56
CA PHE A 106 -6.06 -11.78 6.77
C PHE A 106 -5.46 -12.82 7.72
N ILE A 107 -4.89 -13.91 7.18
CA ILE A 107 -4.15 -14.91 7.97
C ILE A 107 -2.93 -14.26 8.62
N LEU A 108 -2.13 -13.51 7.85
CA LEU A 108 -0.96 -12.79 8.40
C LEU A 108 -1.35 -11.79 9.50
N ALA A 109 -2.52 -11.15 9.39
CA ALA A 109 -3.02 -10.27 10.43
C ALA A 109 -3.38 -11.04 11.70
N LYS A 110 -4.03 -12.19 11.58
CA LYS A 110 -4.31 -13.07 12.73
C LYS A 110 -3.04 -13.59 13.38
N GLU A 111 -2.07 -14.03 12.60
CA GLU A 111 -0.79 -14.50 13.13
C GLU A 111 -0.04 -13.40 13.88
N PHE A 112 -0.18 -12.14 13.44
CA PHE A 112 0.41 -11.00 14.13
C PHE A 112 -0.32 -10.70 15.46
N ASP A 113 -1.66 -10.74 15.46
CA ASP A 113 -2.51 -10.59 16.65
C ASP A 113 -2.22 -11.70 17.67
N ASP A 114 -2.18 -12.97 17.23
CA ASP A 114 -1.90 -14.14 18.07
C ASP A 114 -0.50 -14.07 18.72
N LYS A 115 0.46 -13.42 18.07
CA LYS A 115 1.81 -13.21 18.61
C LYS A 115 1.87 -12.04 19.60
N TYR A 116 0.91 -11.13 19.56
CA TYR A 116 0.92 -9.92 20.34
C TYR A 116 0.24 -10.14 21.69
N GLU A 117 1.04 -10.39 22.73
CA GLU A 117 0.53 -10.78 24.06
C GLU A 117 -0.04 -9.62 24.90
N ASN A 118 0.15 -8.36 24.49
CA ASN A 118 -0.16 -7.21 25.35
C ASN A 118 -1.65 -6.81 25.35
N GLU A 119 -2.29 -6.80 24.18
CA GLU A 119 -3.71 -6.40 24.03
C GLU A 119 -4.36 -7.13 22.85
N GLU A 120 -5.64 -7.48 23.00
CA GLU A 120 -6.46 -7.99 21.89
C GLU A 120 -6.74 -6.88 20.88
N PHE A 121 -6.55 -7.18 19.60
CA PHE A 121 -6.84 -6.20 18.55
C PHE A 121 -8.34 -5.96 18.38
N GLU A 122 -8.74 -4.68 18.32
CA GLU A 122 -10.11 -4.29 18.03
C GLU A 122 -10.56 -4.84 16.67
N PRO A 123 -11.69 -5.57 16.61
CA PRO A 123 -12.19 -6.13 15.37
C PRO A 123 -12.70 -5.02 14.43
N LEU A 124 -12.80 -5.35 13.14
CA LEU A 124 -13.35 -4.45 12.14
C LEU A 124 -14.80 -4.06 12.50
N ARG A 125 -15.07 -2.75 12.53
CA ARG A 125 -16.37 -2.21 12.92
C ARG A 125 -17.47 -2.62 11.95
N THR A 126 -18.56 -3.18 12.47
CA THR A 126 -19.80 -3.39 11.73
C THR A 126 -20.44 -2.03 11.44
N THR A 127 -20.64 -1.70 10.16
CA THR A 127 -21.34 -0.47 9.80
C THR A 127 -22.84 -0.70 9.88
N ARG A 128 -23.53 0.07 10.72
CA ARG A 128 -25.00 0.02 10.80
C ARG A 128 -25.62 0.40 9.46
N LYS A 129 -26.54 -0.40 8.93
CA LYS A 129 -27.33 -0.06 7.74
C LYS A 129 -28.07 1.27 7.98
N ARG A 130 -27.75 2.28 7.16
CA ARG A 130 -28.55 3.50 7.09
C ARG A 130 -29.87 3.16 6.39
N LYS A 131 -31.01 3.41 7.03
CA LYS A 131 -32.30 3.30 6.36
C LYS A 131 -32.42 4.44 5.35
N VAL A 132 -32.43 4.11 4.07
CA VAL A 132 -32.72 5.05 2.98
C VAL A 132 -34.19 4.92 2.63
N ARG A 133 -34.86 6.06 2.37
CA ARG A 133 -36.25 6.04 1.89
C ARG A 133 -36.25 5.57 0.44
N LYS A 134 -37.05 4.55 0.17
CA LYS A 134 -37.28 4.04 -1.17
C LYS A 134 -38.09 5.07 -1.97
N MET A 135 -37.61 5.46 -3.14
CA MET A 135 -38.30 6.42 -4.02
C MET A 135 -39.35 5.69 -4.86
N ASP A 136 -40.33 6.43 -5.36
CA ASP A 136 -41.40 5.85 -6.18
C ASP A 136 -40.82 5.27 -7.49
N GLY A 137 -41.20 4.04 -7.82
CA GLY A 137 -40.65 3.29 -8.96
C GLY A 137 -39.42 2.42 -8.67
N GLU A 138 -38.79 2.50 -7.50
CA GLU A 138 -37.71 1.58 -7.12
C GLU A 138 -38.28 0.18 -6.80
N LEU A 139 -37.63 -0.89 -7.27
CA LEU A 139 -38.05 -2.27 -6.98
C LEU A 139 -37.25 -2.90 -5.82
N CYS A 140 -36.00 -2.50 -5.63
CA CYS A 140 -35.13 -2.95 -4.55
C CYS A 140 -34.39 -1.77 -3.90
N SER A 141 -33.84 -1.98 -2.71
CA SER A 141 -32.94 -1.03 -2.06
C SER A 141 -31.49 -1.48 -2.26
N ASP A 142 -30.54 -0.54 -2.25
CA ASP A 142 -29.12 -0.87 -2.35
C ASP A 142 -28.67 -1.82 -1.22
N GLU A 143 -28.02 -2.92 -1.61
CA GLU A 143 -27.45 -3.87 -0.66
C GLU A 143 -26.08 -3.38 -0.20
N VAL A 144 -25.88 -3.28 1.12
CA VAL A 144 -24.59 -2.98 1.73
C VAL A 144 -24.05 -4.25 2.37
N GLU A 145 -22.83 -4.64 2.00
CA GLU A 145 -22.13 -5.76 2.63
C GLU A 145 -22.03 -5.52 4.14
N GLN A 146 -22.51 -6.50 4.92
CA GLN A 146 -22.61 -6.40 6.38
C GLN A 146 -21.45 -7.08 7.08
N ASN A 147 -20.80 -8.03 6.42
CA ASN A 147 -19.62 -8.67 6.98
C ASN A 147 -18.44 -7.67 6.96
N PRO A 148 -17.87 -7.28 8.11
CA PRO A 148 -16.81 -6.28 8.17
C PRO A 148 -15.55 -6.65 7.38
N ILE A 149 -15.22 -7.94 7.30
CA ILE A 149 -14.06 -8.46 6.58
C ILE A 149 -14.29 -8.33 5.08
N GLN A 150 -15.46 -8.78 4.60
CA GLN A 150 -15.85 -8.65 3.20
C GLN A 150 -15.97 -7.18 2.78
N LYS A 151 -16.50 -6.35 3.67
CA LYS A 151 -16.57 -4.90 3.47
C LYS A 151 -15.18 -4.27 3.36
N PHE A 152 -14.23 -4.62 4.23
CA PHE A 152 -12.86 -4.13 4.13
C PHE A 152 -12.20 -4.57 2.81
N LYS A 153 -12.41 -5.83 2.39
CA LYS A 153 -11.91 -6.35 1.12
C LYS A 153 -12.41 -5.51 -0.06
N VAL A 154 -13.72 -5.33 -0.17
CA VAL A 154 -14.35 -4.66 -1.31
C VAL A 154 -14.11 -3.16 -1.27
N ASP A 155 -14.40 -2.50 -0.14
CA ASP A 155 -14.41 -1.04 -0.05
C ASP A 155 -13.01 -0.43 0.16
N THR A 156 -12.05 -1.20 0.65
CA THR A 156 -10.70 -0.70 0.98
C THR A 156 -9.62 -1.38 0.14
N TYR A 157 -9.46 -2.70 0.25
CA TYR A 157 -8.35 -3.41 -0.39
C TYR A 157 -8.43 -3.37 -1.93
N PHE A 158 -9.54 -3.82 -2.50
CA PHE A 158 -9.72 -3.80 -3.96
C PHE A 158 -9.79 -2.39 -4.53
N VAL A 159 -10.45 -1.45 -3.82
CA VAL A 159 -10.46 -0.04 -4.22
C VAL A 159 -9.04 0.53 -4.29
N ALA A 160 -8.19 0.26 -3.30
CA ALA A 160 -6.79 0.73 -3.32
C ALA A 160 -6.03 0.16 -4.52
N LEU A 161 -6.14 -1.15 -4.79
CA LEU A 161 -5.51 -1.78 -5.95
C LEU A 161 -6.03 -1.22 -7.28
N ASP A 162 -7.33 -1.00 -7.40
CA ASP A 162 -7.96 -0.47 -8.61
C ASP A 162 -7.53 0.98 -8.89
N ILE A 163 -7.39 1.80 -7.82
CA ILE A 163 -6.82 3.16 -7.92
C ILE A 163 -5.37 3.08 -8.41
N ILE A 164 -4.53 2.24 -7.79
CA ILE A 164 -3.11 2.11 -8.16
C ILE A 164 -2.97 1.65 -9.61
N LYS A 165 -3.71 0.61 -10.00
CA LYS A 165 -3.76 0.10 -11.38
C LYS A 165 -4.13 1.21 -12.37
N THR A 166 -5.16 1.99 -12.05
CA THR A 166 -5.63 3.11 -12.88
C THR A 166 -4.55 4.17 -13.00
N GLN A 167 -3.92 4.57 -11.88
CA GLN A 167 -2.85 5.58 -11.88
C GLN A 167 -1.62 5.16 -12.69
N ILE A 168 -1.17 3.91 -12.56
CA ILE A 168 -0.04 3.39 -13.34
C ILE A 168 -0.39 3.36 -14.83
N SER A 169 -1.61 2.93 -15.16
CA SER A 169 -2.07 2.83 -16.56
C SER A 169 -2.25 4.19 -17.22
N GLN A 170 -2.75 5.18 -16.50
CA GLN A 170 -2.89 6.56 -17.00
C GLN A 170 -1.54 7.24 -17.22
N ARG A 171 -0.56 7.01 -16.34
CA ARG A 171 0.78 7.62 -16.44
C ARG A 171 1.64 6.95 -17.51
N PHE A 172 1.57 5.62 -17.60
CA PHE A 172 2.38 4.83 -18.52
C PHE A 172 1.48 4.11 -19.52
N THR A 173 0.98 4.84 -20.51
CA THR A 173 0.26 4.24 -21.65
C THR A 173 1.22 3.44 -22.54
N ASN A 174 0.69 2.52 -23.35
CA ASN A 174 1.51 1.76 -24.30
C ASN A 174 2.29 2.69 -25.24
N LYS A 175 1.65 3.77 -25.71
CA LYS A 175 2.28 4.78 -26.54
C LYS A 175 3.41 5.51 -25.82
N THR A 176 3.22 5.92 -24.57
CA THR A 176 4.31 6.57 -23.82
C THR A 176 5.46 5.63 -23.53
N ILE A 177 5.20 4.34 -23.28
CA ILE A 177 6.22 3.32 -23.11
C ILE A 177 7.05 3.14 -24.38
N GLU A 178 6.42 3.05 -25.55
CA GLU A 178 7.12 2.92 -26.84
C GLU A 178 8.02 4.14 -27.11
N VAL A 179 7.47 5.35 -26.97
CA VAL A 179 8.24 6.58 -27.16
C VAL A 179 9.44 6.66 -26.19
N MET A 180 9.26 6.24 -24.93
CA MET A 180 10.35 6.21 -23.95
C MET A 180 11.45 5.22 -24.34
N LYS A 181 11.10 4.07 -24.94
CA LYS A 181 12.10 3.12 -25.46
C LYS A 181 12.92 3.74 -26.59
N ASP A 182 12.30 4.54 -27.47
CA ASP A 182 13.03 5.27 -28.51
C ASP A 182 13.97 6.32 -27.90
N PHE A 183 13.51 7.09 -26.91
CA PHE A 183 14.36 8.04 -26.18
C PHE A 183 15.53 7.35 -25.46
N ALA A 184 15.40 6.10 -25.06
CA ALA A 184 16.49 5.34 -24.46
C ALA A 184 17.70 5.19 -25.40
N LEU A 185 17.48 5.21 -26.72
CA LEU A 185 18.56 5.19 -27.72
C LEU A 185 19.40 6.47 -27.67
N LEU A 186 18.80 7.60 -27.28
CA LEU A 186 19.47 8.89 -27.11
C LEU A 186 20.14 9.04 -25.74
N SER A 187 20.12 7.99 -24.90
CA SER A 187 20.79 8.04 -23.61
C SER A 187 22.29 8.28 -23.76
N THR A 188 22.85 9.10 -22.86
CA THR A 188 24.27 9.45 -22.89
C THR A 188 25.17 8.22 -22.79
N LYS A 189 24.72 7.19 -22.05
CA LYS A 189 25.37 5.88 -21.95
C LYS A 189 25.47 5.22 -23.34
N ARG A 190 24.36 5.18 -24.09
CA ARG A 190 24.32 4.58 -25.43
C ARG A 190 25.16 5.35 -26.44
N ILE A 191 25.08 6.69 -26.41
CA ILE A 191 25.89 7.56 -27.29
C ILE A 191 27.39 7.38 -27.01
N LYS A 192 27.81 7.32 -25.74
CA LYS A 192 29.21 7.07 -25.37
C LYS A 192 29.68 5.68 -25.80
N ALA A 193 28.83 4.66 -25.67
CA ALA A 193 29.13 3.30 -26.12
C ALA A 193 29.37 3.26 -27.63
N LEU A 194 28.49 3.86 -28.43
CA LEU A 194 28.62 3.94 -29.90
C LEU A 194 29.91 4.66 -30.34
N LYS A 195 30.28 5.76 -29.66
CA LYS A 195 31.55 6.46 -29.93
C LYS A 195 32.77 5.58 -29.66
N LYS A 196 32.72 4.72 -28.64
CA LYS A 196 33.82 3.81 -28.31
C LYS A 196 33.96 2.71 -29.36
N THR A 197 32.86 2.12 -29.83
CA THR A 197 32.88 1.13 -30.91
C THR A 197 33.44 1.72 -32.20
N LEU A 198 32.99 2.91 -32.61
CA LEU A 198 33.51 3.59 -33.81
C LEU A 198 35.02 3.81 -33.78
N LYS A 199 35.59 4.12 -32.61
CA LYS A 199 37.05 4.26 -32.44
C LYS A 199 37.82 2.94 -32.45
N ALA A 200 37.17 1.79 -32.30
CA ALA A 200 37.82 0.48 -32.37
C ALA A 200 37.89 -0.07 -33.81
N PHE A 201 37.16 0.54 -34.74
CA PHE A 201 37.15 0.18 -36.17
C PHE A 201 37.99 1.13 -37.04
N LEU A 202 38.60 2.16 -36.44
CA LEU A 202 39.55 3.10 -37.04
C LEU A 202 40.93 2.86 -36.44
#